data_AF-A0A939ED66-F1
#
_entry.id   AF-A0A939ED66-F1
#
_cell.length_a   1.000
_cell.length_b   1.000
_cell.length_c   1.000
_cell.angle_alpha   90.00
_cell.angle_beta   90.00
_cell.angle_gamma   90.00
#
_symmetry.space_group_name_H-M   'P 1'
#
loop_
_entity.id
_entity.type
_entity.pdbx_description
1 polymer ?
#
loop_
_entity_poly.entity_id
_entity_poly.type
_entity_poly.pdbx_seq_one_letter_code
_entity_poly.pdbx_strand_id
1 'polypeptide(L)'
;MATVLSVLAFSGSGHAAWDGTVGSFLEPEAAIDLFGSSQVPVEGSRPEVKVAPFELAFADDVTGAIVRQLQRGTAQCGRLDPIYRIDCMRQVYQQAAGATGNRPDYAAANSQLRKASRALNGILRQHGDRNAPKAKQGNRNYRAVARTALRQANRQASQAIEEAATKLLRSAGNSKKRKVHYTRIANAVNSTKKILRS
;
A
#
# COMPACT_ATOMS: atom_id res chain seq x y z
N MET A 1 -26.12 -47.14 -23.59
CA MET A 1 -27.14 -46.09 -23.78
C MET A 1 -26.56 -44.81 -23.19
N ALA A 2 -25.73 -44.02 -23.88
CA ALA A 2 -25.93 -43.23 -25.10
C ALA A 2 -27.03 -42.17 -24.96
N THR A 3 -26.68 -40.96 -24.50
CA THR A 3 -27.16 -39.71 -25.13
C THR A 3 -26.19 -38.56 -24.86
N VAL A 4 -25.72 -37.98 -25.97
CA VAL A 4 -24.95 -36.74 -26.14
C VAL A 4 -25.96 -35.65 -26.46
N LEU A 5 -25.77 -34.41 -25.98
CA LEU A 5 -26.28 -33.22 -26.67
C LEU A 5 -25.57 -31.92 -26.26
N SER A 6 -24.68 -31.51 -27.17
CA SER A 6 -24.24 -30.19 -27.65
C SER A 6 -24.74 -28.88 -27.03
N VAL A 7 -23.74 -28.07 -26.66
CA VAL A 7 -23.37 -26.71 -27.15
C VAL A 7 -24.49 -25.72 -27.47
N LEU A 8 -24.44 -24.53 -26.83
CA LEU A 8 -24.53 -23.23 -27.51
C LEU A 8 -23.67 -22.18 -26.79
N ALA A 9 -22.84 -21.51 -27.60
CA ALA A 9 -21.99 -20.39 -27.24
C ALA A 9 -22.78 -19.07 -27.19
N PHE A 10 -22.44 -18.18 -26.26
CA PHE A 10 -22.90 -16.79 -26.27
C PHE A 10 -21.68 -15.86 -26.30
N SER A 11 -21.48 -15.26 -27.47
CA SER A 11 -20.53 -14.18 -27.72
C SER A 11 -21.26 -12.86 -27.49
N GLY A 12 -20.66 -11.94 -26.72
CA GLY A 12 -21.26 -10.64 -26.41
C GLY A 12 -20.18 -9.57 -26.36
N SER A 13 -19.90 -8.98 -27.53
CA SER A 13 -19.07 -7.79 -27.71
C SER A 13 -19.95 -6.54 -27.61
N GLY A 14 -19.61 -5.62 -26.71
CA GLY A 14 -20.25 -4.30 -26.60
C GLY A 14 -19.20 -3.19 -26.68
N HIS A 15 -19.09 -2.56 -27.85
CA HIS A 15 -18.35 -1.32 -28.05
C HIS A 15 -19.34 -0.16 -28.05
N ALA A 16 -19.15 0.81 -27.15
CA ALA A 16 -19.88 2.07 -27.15
C ALA A 16 -19.05 3.12 -27.92
N ALA A 17 -19.51 3.46 -29.12
CA ALA A 17 -19.04 4.60 -29.90
C ALA A 17 -19.93 5.82 -29.59
N TRP A 18 -19.30 6.96 -29.33
CA TRP A 18 -19.96 8.23 -29.08
C TRP A 18 -19.91 9.03 -30.39
N ASP A 19 -21.07 9.23 -31.02
CA ASP A 19 -21.23 10.13 -32.17
C ASP A 19 -21.54 11.55 -31.65
N GLY A 20 -20.62 12.47 -31.90
CA GLY A 20 -20.79 13.90 -31.65
C GLY A 20 -21.09 14.60 -32.97
N THR A 21 -22.37 14.87 -33.22
CA THR A 21 -22.85 15.66 -34.36
C THR A 21 -22.41 17.12 -34.24
N VAL A 22 -21.69 17.60 -35.26
CA VAL A 22 -21.40 19.02 -35.48
C VAL A 22 -22.52 19.62 -36.34
N GLY A 23 -23.35 20.45 -35.73
CA GLY A 23 -24.38 21.22 -36.42
C GLY A 23 -23.82 22.57 -36.88
N SER A 24 -23.67 22.73 -38.19
CA SER A 24 -23.53 24.02 -38.86
C SER A 24 -24.87 24.76 -38.81
N PHE A 25 -24.88 26.00 -38.31
CA PHE A 25 -25.99 26.91 -38.55
C PHE A 25 -25.45 28.29 -38.93
N LEU A 26 -25.91 28.75 -40.09
CA LEU A 26 -25.63 30.05 -40.68
C LEU A 26 -26.32 31.17 -39.88
N GLU A 27 -25.62 32.31 -39.85
CA GLU A 27 -26.10 33.71 -39.73
C GLU A 27 -27.33 34.02 -40.63
N PRO A 28 -28.06 35.16 -40.49
CA PRO A 28 -27.51 36.48 -40.15
C PRO A 28 -28.42 37.53 -39.45
N GLU A 29 -27.77 38.69 -39.23
CA GLU A 29 -28.26 40.08 -39.15
C GLU A 29 -28.75 40.72 -37.83
N ALA A 30 -27.98 41.75 -37.46
CA ALA A 30 -28.37 43.10 -37.07
C ALA A 30 -28.56 43.49 -35.58
N ALA A 31 -27.66 44.40 -35.20
CA ALA A 31 -27.84 45.57 -34.34
C ALA A 31 -27.84 45.39 -32.81
N ILE A 32 -26.86 46.00 -32.13
CA ILE A 32 -26.93 47.33 -31.49
C ILE A 32 -25.64 47.51 -30.66
N ASP A 33 -24.92 48.62 -30.89
CA ASP A 33 -23.79 49.12 -30.09
C ASP A 33 -24.24 49.47 -28.67
N LEU A 34 -23.57 48.94 -27.62
CA LEU A 34 -23.55 49.54 -26.26
C LEU A 34 -22.69 48.77 -25.23
N PHE A 35 -21.43 48.44 -25.50
CA PHE A 35 -20.49 48.10 -24.41
C PHE A 35 -19.10 48.67 -24.67
N GLY A 36 -18.71 49.60 -23.80
CA GLY A 36 -17.44 50.32 -23.87
C GLY A 36 -16.23 49.39 -23.74
N SER A 37 -15.33 49.50 -24.71
CA SER A 37 -13.98 48.99 -24.68
C SER A 37 -13.19 49.60 -23.53
N SER A 38 -13.25 48.97 -22.36
CA SER A 38 -12.23 49.17 -21.32
C SER A 38 -11.00 48.39 -21.75
N GLN A 39 -10.07 49.07 -22.42
CA GLN A 39 -8.73 48.56 -22.69
C GLN A 39 -8.05 48.34 -21.34
N VAL A 40 -7.93 47.09 -20.91
CA VAL A 40 -7.10 46.71 -19.77
C VAL A 40 -5.64 46.83 -20.22
N PRO A 41 -4.80 47.64 -19.57
CA PRO A 41 -3.37 47.66 -19.85
C PRO A 41 -2.82 46.29 -19.43
N VAL A 42 -2.40 45.49 -20.40
CA VAL A 42 -1.68 44.23 -20.15
C VAL A 42 -0.21 44.59 -19.92
N GLU A 43 0.04 45.37 -18.87
CA GLU A 43 1.39 45.66 -18.40
C GLU A 43 1.94 44.39 -17.75
N GLY A 44 2.92 43.81 -18.43
CA GLY A 44 3.48 42.50 -18.13
C GLY A 44 4.05 42.39 -16.72
N SER A 45 3.79 41.24 -16.12
CA SER A 45 4.72 40.47 -15.29
C SER A 45 4.00 39.18 -14.93
N ARG A 46 4.01 38.19 -15.84
CA ARG A 46 3.56 36.84 -15.48
C ARG A 46 4.54 36.36 -14.41
N PRO A 47 4.14 36.15 -13.16
CA PRO A 47 5.08 35.71 -12.14
C PRO A 47 5.67 34.39 -12.62
N GLU A 48 6.99 34.37 -12.80
CA GLU A 48 7.72 33.15 -13.07
C GLU A 48 7.45 32.23 -11.87
N VAL A 49 6.57 31.26 -12.07
CA VAL A 49 6.36 30.20 -11.09
C VAL A 49 7.67 29.44 -11.05
N LYS A 50 8.55 29.83 -10.13
CA LYS A 50 9.72 29.06 -9.74
C LYS A 50 9.18 27.76 -9.16
N VAL A 51 8.94 26.78 -10.04
CA VAL A 51 8.65 25.42 -9.63
C VAL A 51 9.94 24.97 -8.98
N ALA A 52 10.01 25.08 -7.65
CA ALA A 52 11.13 24.54 -6.90
C ALA A 52 11.31 23.10 -7.39
N PRO A 53 12.54 22.68 -7.73
CA PRO A 53 12.78 21.31 -8.15
C PRO A 53 12.10 20.41 -7.13
N PHE A 54 11.34 19.41 -7.61
CA PHE A 54 10.63 18.45 -6.77
C PHE A 54 11.68 17.79 -5.87
N GLU A 55 11.91 18.39 -4.71
CA GLU A 55 12.89 17.93 -3.76
C GLU A 55 12.24 16.68 -3.19
N LEU A 56 12.68 15.53 -3.72
CA LEU A 56 12.36 14.19 -3.28
C LEU A 56 12.77 14.06 -1.81
N ALA A 57 11.92 14.63 -0.97
CA ALA A 57 12.13 14.89 0.42
C ALA A 57 11.30 13.89 1.20
N PHE A 58 11.99 13.09 2.01
CA PHE A 58 11.34 12.30 3.03
C PHE A 58 10.34 13.15 3.84
N ALA A 59 9.11 12.67 3.90
CA ALA A 59 8.00 13.36 4.52
C ALA A 59 7.57 12.67 5.82
N ASP A 60 7.40 13.45 6.90
CA ASP A 60 7.09 12.95 8.23
C ASP A 60 5.72 12.29 8.34
N ASP A 61 4.76 12.75 7.54
CA ASP A 61 3.42 12.18 7.41
C ASP A 61 3.47 10.72 6.94
N VAL A 62 4.28 10.43 5.91
CA VAL A 62 4.45 9.09 5.35
C VAL A 62 5.15 8.17 6.35
N THR A 63 6.26 8.60 6.95
CA THR A 63 6.94 7.84 8.00
C THR A 63 6.01 7.57 9.18
N GLY A 64 5.28 8.60 9.62
CA GLY A 64 4.31 8.50 10.69
C GLY A 64 3.19 7.52 10.37
N ALA A 65 2.67 7.53 9.14
CA ALA A 65 1.64 6.61 8.69
C ALA A 65 2.12 5.15 8.76
N ILE A 66 3.32 4.86 8.26
CA ILE A 66 3.93 3.52 8.30
C ILE A 66 4.11 3.06 9.76
N VAL A 67 4.70 3.90 10.61
CA VAL A 67 4.95 3.59 12.02
C VAL A 67 3.64 3.34 12.78
N ARG A 68 2.63 4.21 12.60
CA ARG A 68 1.31 4.03 13.21
C ARG A 68 0.64 2.74 12.74
N GLN A 69 0.77 2.39 11.46
CA GLN A 69 0.22 1.15 10.91
C GLN A 69 0.83 -0.08 11.58
N LEU A 70 2.16 -0.09 11.75
CA LEU A 70 2.87 -1.17 12.44
C LEU A 70 2.43 -1.26 13.91
N GLN A 71 2.47 -0.15 14.66
CA GLN A 71 2.15 -0.14 16.09
C GLN A 71 0.70 -0.55 16.37
N ARG A 72 -0.26 0.06 15.67
CA ARG A 72 -1.69 -0.28 15.84
C ARG A 72 -1.95 -1.73 15.43
N GLY A 73 -1.36 -2.17 14.33
CA GLY A 73 -1.47 -3.55 13.85
C GLY A 73 -0.91 -4.56 14.86
N THR A 74 0.29 -4.32 15.39
CA THR A 74 0.90 -5.19 16.41
C THR A 74 0.07 -5.25 17.68
N ALA A 75 -0.46 -4.13 18.17
CA ALA A 75 -1.35 -4.10 19.33
C ALA A 75 -2.64 -4.91 19.09
N GLN A 76 -3.22 -4.82 17.89
CA GLN A 76 -4.38 -5.62 17.51
C GLN A 76 -4.03 -7.11 17.44
N CYS A 77 -2.90 -7.47 16.82
CA CYS A 77 -2.47 -8.86 16.72
C CYS A 77 -2.19 -9.50 18.08
N GLY A 78 -1.74 -8.73 19.07
CA GLY A 78 -1.50 -9.23 20.44
C GLY A 78 -2.75 -9.77 21.13
N ARG A 79 -3.95 -9.39 20.69
CA ARG A 79 -5.23 -9.85 21.25
C ARG A 79 -5.67 -11.22 20.73
N LEU A 80 -5.02 -11.73 19.68
CA LEU A 80 -5.31 -13.05 19.10
C LEU A 80 -4.55 -14.15 19.84
N ASP A 81 -5.09 -15.38 19.78
CA ASP A 81 -4.35 -16.60 20.18
C ASP A 81 -3.00 -16.63 19.43
N PRO A 82 -1.89 -16.95 20.12
CA PRO A 82 -0.56 -17.08 19.52
C PRO A 82 -0.51 -17.77 18.16
N ILE A 83 -1.35 -18.79 17.92
CA ILE A 83 -1.38 -19.52 16.64
C ILE A 83 -1.74 -18.64 15.43
N TYR A 84 -2.44 -17.51 15.61
CA TYR A 84 -2.87 -16.61 14.53
C TYR A 84 -1.95 -15.40 14.35
N ARG A 85 -1.04 -15.14 15.27
CA ARG A 85 -0.29 -13.87 15.33
C ARG A 85 0.64 -13.68 14.13
N ILE A 86 1.22 -14.75 13.60
CA ILE A 86 2.09 -14.68 12.41
C ILE A 86 1.31 -14.20 11.18
N ASP A 87 0.11 -14.73 10.92
CA ASP A 87 -0.71 -14.28 9.79
C ASP A 87 -1.27 -12.87 10.00
N CYS A 88 -1.62 -12.53 11.23
CA CYS A 88 -1.97 -11.15 11.55
C CYS A 88 -0.82 -10.19 11.24
N MET A 89 0.41 -10.53 11.66
CA MET A 89 1.58 -9.70 11.38
C MET A 89 1.91 -9.60 9.90
N ARG A 90 1.78 -10.71 9.14
CA ARG A 90 1.91 -10.69 7.68
C ARG A 90 1.04 -9.60 7.04
N GLN A 91 -0.23 -9.52 7.45
CA GLN A 91 -1.18 -8.53 6.93
C GLN A 91 -0.80 -7.11 7.35
N VAL A 92 -0.34 -6.92 8.59
CA VAL A 92 0.12 -5.61 9.08
C VAL A 92 1.32 -5.11 8.28
N TYR A 93 2.32 -5.95 7.99
CA TYR A 93 3.45 -5.57 7.14
C TYR A 93 3.01 -5.20 5.72
N GLN A 94 2.04 -5.93 5.17
CA GLN A 94 1.48 -5.62 3.85
C GLN A 94 0.76 -4.26 3.84
N GLN A 95 0.02 -3.93 4.90
CA GLN A 95 -0.66 -2.63 5.06
C GLN A 95 0.36 -1.51 5.28
N ALA A 96 1.39 -1.73 6.10
CA ALA A 96 2.46 -0.77 6.32
C ALA A 96 3.24 -0.47 5.03
N ALA A 97 3.44 -1.47 4.17
CA ALA A 97 3.97 -1.25 2.84
C ALA A 97 3.02 -0.39 2.00
N GLY A 98 1.71 -0.66 2.02
CA GLY A 98 0.72 0.17 1.33
C GLY A 98 0.71 1.64 1.77
N ALA A 99 0.98 1.90 3.06
CA ALA A 99 1.05 3.26 3.62
C ALA A 99 2.19 4.12 3.05
N THR A 100 3.15 3.55 2.32
CA THR A 100 4.19 4.35 1.63
C THR A 100 3.61 5.13 0.44
N GLY A 101 2.47 4.68 -0.10
CA GLY A 101 1.91 5.20 -1.35
C GLY A 101 2.88 5.09 -2.54
N ASN A 102 2.65 5.92 -3.55
CA ASN A 102 3.50 6.05 -4.75
C ASN A 102 4.67 7.03 -4.52
N ARG A 103 5.35 6.95 -3.36
CA ARG A 103 6.48 7.83 -3.02
C ARG A 103 7.82 7.13 -3.34
N PRO A 104 8.60 7.58 -4.34
CA PRO A 104 9.86 6.94 -4.73
C PRO A 104 10.89 6.86 -3.60
N ASP A 105 10.93 7.86 -2.73
CA ASP A 105 11.88 7.92 -1.59
C ASP A 105 11.70 6.78 -0.58
N TYR A 106 10.50 6.22 -0.53
CA TYR A 106 10.13 5.09 0.31
C TYR A 106 10.14 3.76 -0.43
N ALA A 107 10.58 3.70 -1.69
CA ALA A 107 10.57 2.46 -2.48
C ALA A 107 11.38 1.34 -1.82
N ALA A 108 12.55 1.66 -1.26
CA ALA A 108 13.35 0.66 -0.53
C ALA A 108 12.63 0.20 0.76
N ALA A 109 12.05 1.12 1.53
CA ALA A 109 11.26 0.78 2.71
C ALA A 109 10.04 -0.11 2.37
N ASN A 110 9.27 0.26 1.35
CA ASN A 110 8.16 -0.52 0.81
C ASN A 110 8.62 -1.95 0.47
N SER A 111 9.72 -2.06 -0.28
CA SER A 111 10.30 -3.34 -0.67
C SER A 111 10.65 -4.22 0.54
N GLN A 112 11.29 -3.66 1.57
CA GLN A 112 11.62 -4.43 2.78
C GLN A 112 10.39 -4.87 3.57
N LEU A 113 9.37 -4.01 3.71
CA LEU A 113 8.11 -4.36 4.38
C LEU A 113 7.35 -5.46 3.61
N ARG A 114 7.32 -5.39 2.28
CA ARG A 114 6.75 -6.46 1.44
C ARG A 114 7.53 -7.76 1.57
N LYS A 115 8.86 -7.72 1.61
CA LYS A 115 9.71 -8.91 1.82
C LYS A 115 9.44 -9.55 3.18
N ALA A 116 9.32 -8.75 4.25
CA ALA A 116 8.93 -9.26 5.57
C ALA A 116 7.56 -9.95 5.54
N SER A 117 6.55 -9.33 4.92
CA SER A 117 5.24 -9.95 4.73
C SER A 117 5.34 -11.30 3.97
N ARG A 118 6.09 -11.35 2.87
CA ARG A 118 6.29 -12.60 2.11
C ARG A 118 7.00 -13.67 2.93
N ALA A 119 8.00 -13.32 3.74
CA ALA A 119 8.70 -14.25 4.62
C ALA A 119 7.74 -14.87 5.64
N LEU A 120 6.91 -14.05 6.30
CA LEU A 120 5.87 -14.53 7.22
C LEU A 120 4.85 -15.44 6.51
N ASN A 121 4.49 -15.12 5.27
CA ASN A 121 3.64 -15.99 4.46
C ASN A 121 4.29 -17.35 4.16
N GLY A 122 5.60 -17.37 3.89
CA GLY A 122 6.36 -18.61 3.71
C GLY A 122 6.31 -19.50 4.95
N ILE A 123 6.50 -18.90 6.13
CA ILE A 123 6.40 -19.59 7.42
C ILE A 123 4.99 -20.19 7.62
N LEU A 124 3.93 -19.47 7.27
CA LEU A 124 2.55 -19.98 7.34
C LEU A 124 2.24 -21.08 6.32
N ARG A 125 2.97 -21.14 5.20
CA ARG A 125 2.85 -22.24 4.24
C ARG A 125 3.55 -23.49 4.76
N GLN A 126 4.66 -23.33 5.46
CA GLN A 126 5.45 -24.43 6.01
C GLN A 126 4.82 -25.02 7.30
N HIS A 127 4.35 -24.18 8.21
CA HIS A 127 3.90 -24.58 9.55
C HIS A 127 2.41 -24.37 9.80
N GLY A 128 1.63 -24.06 8.76
CA GLY A 128 0.21 -23.76 8.88
C GLY A 128 -0.60 -25.00 9.26
N ASP A 129 -1.58 -24.80 10.15
CA ASP A 129 -2.59 -25.82 10.45
C ASP A 129 -3.72 -25.73 9.41
N ARG A 130 -3.96 -26.82 8.68
CA ARG A 130 -5.02 -26.89 7.65
C ARG A 130 -6.38 -27.24 8.23
N ASN A 131 -6.42 -27.81 9.44
CA ASN A 131 -7.64 -28.26 10.09
C ASN A 131 -8.18 -27.21 11.06
N ALA A 132 -7.33 -26.31 11.54
CA ALA A 132 -7.76 -25.22 12.41
C ALA A 132 -8.68 -24.22 11.68
N PRO A 133 -9.77 -23.76 12.33
CA PRO A 133 -10.61 -22.71 11.78
C PRO A 133 -9.84 -21.40 11.65
N LYS A 134 -10.25 -20.57 10.69
CA LYS A 134 -9.73 -19.21 10.56
C LYS A 134 -10.30 -18.33 11.68
N ALA A 135 -9.44 -17.56 12.36
CA ALA A 135 -9.92 -16.54 13.28
C ALA A 135 -10.44 -15.33 12.50
N LYS A 136 -11.57 -14.75 12.92
CA LYS A 136 -12.15 -13.55 12.32
C LYS A 136 -12.08 -12.39 13.30
N GLN A 137 -11.56 -11.25 12.86
CA GLN A 137 -11.58 -9.99 13.61
C GLN A 137 -12.00 -8.86 12.67
N GLY A 138 -13.23 -8.35 12.86
CA GLY A 138 -13.86 -7.45 11.91
C GLY A 138 -13.96 -8.08 10.52
N ASN A 139 -13.42 -7.40 9.51
CA ASN A 139 -13.42 -7.86 8.11
C ASN A 139 -12.16 -8.65 7.73
N ARG A 140 -11.34 -9.07 8.71
CA ARG A 140 -10.08 -9.79 8.48
C ARG A 140 -10.18 -11.22 8.99
N ASN A 141 -9.59 -12.13 8.22
CA ASN A 141 -9.47 -13.54 8.57
C ASN A 141 -7.99 -13.89 8.73
N TYR A 142 -7.68 -14.77 9.69
CA TYR A 142 -6.32 -15.20 10.00
C TYR A 142 -6.18 -16.72 9.97
N ARG A 143 -5.09 -17.19 9.36
CA ARG A 143 -4.68 -18.59 9.33
C ARG A 143 -3.91 -18.96 10.59
N ALA A 144 -4.14 -20.16 11.10
CA ALA A 144 -3.41 -20.69 12.24
C ALA A 144 -2.09 -21.34 11.82
N VAL A 145 -1.13 -21.29 12.73
CA VAL A 145 0.06 -22.13 12.78
C VAL A 145 -0.25 -23.35 13.64
N ALA A 146 0.25 -24.52 13.26
CA ALA A 146 0.13 -25.73 14.06
C ALA A 146 0.75 -25.52 15.44
N ARG A 147 0.03 -25.89 16.52
CA ARG A 147 0.48 -25.67 17.90
C ARG A 147 1.85 -26.32 18.18
N THR A 148 2.10 -27.50 17.61
CA THR A 148 3.38 -28.22 17.72
C THR A 148 4.56 -27.49 17.06
N ALA A 149 4.30 -26.74 15.99
CA ALA A 149 5.31 -25.98 15.24
C ALA A 149 5.45 -24.52 15.70
N LEU A 150 4.57 -24.04 16.59
CA LEU A 150 4.44 -22.63 16.95
C LEU A 150 5.76 -22.00 17.43
N ARG A 151 6.50 -22.71 18.30
CA ARG A 151 7.79 -22.22 18.81
C ARG A 151 8.80 -22.01 17.67
N GLN A 152 8.89 -22.95 16.74
CA GLN A 152 9.79 -22.86 15.60
C GLN A 152 9.37 -21.73 14.65
N ALA A 153 8.08 -21.65 14.32
CA ALA A 153 7.52 -20.61 13.47
C ALA A 153 7.76 -19.21 14.06
N ASN A 154 7.59 -19.02 15.37
CA ASN A 154 7.84 -17.74 16.06
C ASN A 154 9.33 -17.34 16.04
N ARG A 155 10.26 -18.30 16.15
CA ARG A 155 11.70 -18.02 16.00
C ARG A 155 12.03 -17.56 14.58
N GLN A 156 11.55 -18.28 13.57
CA GLN A 156 11.77 -17.92 12.16
C GLN A 156 11.15 -16.56 11.84
N ALA A 157 9.94 -16.29 12.33
CA ALA A 157 9.28 -15.01 12.16
C ALA A 157 10.05 -13.87 12.82
N SER A 158 10.56 -14.09 14.04
CA SER A 158 11.39 -13.10 14.74
C SER A 158 12.67 -12.78 13.96
N GLN A 159 13.36 -13.80 13.42
CA GLN A 159 14.55 -13.63 12.59
C GLN A 159 14.26 -12.85 11.31
N ALA A 160 13.16 -13.17 10.61
CA ALA A 160 12.76 -12.44 9.40
C ALA A 160 12.45 -10.95 9.69
N ILE A 161 11.86 -10.66 10.86
CA ILE A 161 11.59 -9.29 11.29
C ILE A 161 12.89 -8.53 11.63
N GLU A 162 13.83 -9.18 12.32
CA GLU A 162 15.16 -8.61 12.63
C GLU A 162 15.95 -8.30 11.36
N GLU A 163 15.92 -9.22 10.40
CA GLU A 163 16.58 -9.04 9.12
C GLU A 163 15.97 -7.86 8.34
N ALA A 164 14.64 -7.73 8.33
CA ALA A 164 13.96 -6.61 7.69
C ALA A 164 14.34 -5.26 8.34
N ALA A 165 14.36 -5.19 9.67
CA ALA A 165 14.80 -3.99 10.39
C ALA A 165 16.25 -3.62 10.04
N THR A 166 17.14 -4.63 9.99
CA THR A 166 18.54 -4.41 9.63
C THR A 166 18.69 -3.93 8.19
N LYS A 167 17.96 -4.51 7.24
CA LYS A 167 17.97 -4.10 5.83
C LYS A 167 17.41 -2.69 5.64
N LEU A 168 16.41 -2.29 6.42
CA LEU A 168 15.92 -0.90 6.45
C LEU A 168 17.04 0.05 6.88
N LEU A 169 17.73 -0.22 8.00
CA LEU A 169 18.83 0.62 8.46
C LEU A 169 19.94 0.75 7.41
N ARG A 170 20.32 -0.35 6.75
CA ARG A 170 21.32 -0.34 5.66
C ARG A 170 20.85 0.45 4.45
N SER A 171 19.56 0.40 4.12
CA SER A 171 18.97 1.11 2.96
C SER A 171 19.04 2.64 3.12
N ALA A 172 19.24 3.14 4.34
CA ALA A 172 19.41 4.57 4.56
C ALA A 172 20.72 5.15 3.96
N GLY A 173 21.74 4.31 3.74
CA GLY A 173 23.05 4.74 3.25
C GLY A 173 23.63 5.87 4.10
N ASN A 174 24.21 6.89 3.47
CA ASN A 174 24.87 8.01 4.17
C ASN A 174 24.02 9.27 4.36
N SER A 175 22.78 9.31 3.84
CA SER A 175 21.90 10.49 3.95
C SER A 175 21.38 10.66 5.38
N LYS A 176 21.72 11.77 6.03
CA LYS A 176 21.25 12.12 7.38
C LYS A 176 19.71 12.13 7.46
N LYS A 177 19.05 12.81 6.51
CA LYS A 177 17.58 12.89 6.44
C LYS A 177 16.97 11.49 6.31
N ARG A 178 17.42 10.68 5.35
CA ARG A 178 16.93 9.31 5.15
C ARG A 178 17.14 8.41 6.37
N LYS A 179 18.29 8.53 7.05
CA LYS A 179 18.60 7.77 8.28
C LYS A 179 17.55 7.99 9.36
N VAL A 180 17.08 9.23 9.57
CA VAL A 180 16.05 9.53 10.58
C VAL A 180 14.76 8.75 10.29
N HIS A 181 14.25 8.82 9.06
CA HIS A 181 13.00 8.15 8.68
C HIS A 181 13.12 6.62 8.71
N TYR A 182 14.18 6.07 8.13
CA TYR A 182 14.38 4.61 8.09
C TYR A 182 14.65 4.02 9.47
N THR A 183 15.32 4.75 10.37
CA THR A 183 15.51 4.31 11.76
C THR A 183 14.19 4.24 12.50
N ARG A 184 13.31 5.24 12.34
CA ARG A 184 11.96 5.22 12.93
C ARG A 184 11.15 4.03 12.46
N ILE A 185 11.17 3.73 11.15
CA ILE A 185 10.49 2.57 10.58
C ILE A 185 11.12 1.27 11.10
N ALA A 186 12.46 1.15 11.08
CA ALA A 186 13.16 -0.04 11.56
C ALA A 186 12.87 -0.33 13.04
N ASN A 187 12.82 0.70 13.89
CA ASN A 187 12.45 0.56 15.30
C ASN A 187 11.03 0.05 15.46
N ALA A 188 10.08 0.60 14.69
CA ALA A 188 8.70 0.12 14.68
C ALA A 188 8.61 -1.35 14.23
N VAL A 189 9.33 -1.72 13.16
CA VAL A 189 9.43 -3.11 12.68
C VAL A 189 10.00 -4.03 13.77
N ASN A 190 11.07 -3.63 14.45
CA ASN A 190 11.73 -4.45 15.47
C ASN A 190 10.87 -4.62 16.74
N SER A 191 10.04 -3.62 17.07
CA SER A 191 9.14 -3.66 18.23
C SER A 191 8.07 -4.74 18.12
N THR A 192 7.71 -5.16 16.89
CA THR A 192 6.66 -6.15 16.67
C THR A 192 7.03 -7.55 17.16
N LYS A 193 8.33 -7.86 17.29
CA LYS A 193 8.82 -9.17 17.75
C LYS A 193 8.30 -9.56 19.14
N LYS A 194 8.00 -8.58 19.98
CA LYS A 194 7.54 -8.81 21.36
C LYS A 194 6.32 -9.74 21.39
N ILE A 195 5.38 -9.57 20.47
CA ILE A 195 4.14 -10.37 20.44
C ILE A 195 4.33 -11.83 20.02
N LEU A 196 5.52 -12.17 19.48
CA LEU A 196 5.87 -13.53 19.07
C LEU A 196 6.54 -14.32 20.20
N ARG A 197 6.90 -13.65 21.30
CA ARG A 197 7.58 -14.26 22.46
C ARG A 197 6.66 -14.40 23.69
N SER A 198 5.55 -13.68 23.69
CA SER A 198 4.47 -13.73 24.69
C SER A 198 3.42 -14.78 24.33
#